data_AF-A0A7L1I8T3-F1
#
_entry.id   AF-A0A7L1I8T3-F1
#
_cell.length_a   1.000
_cell.length_b   1.000
_cell.length_c   1.000
_cell.angle_alpha   90.00
_cell.angle_beta   90.00
_cell.angle_gamma   90.00
#
_symmetry.space_group_name_H-M   'P 1'
#
loop_
_entity.id
_entity.type
_entity.pdbx_description
1 polymer ?
#
loop_
_entity_poly.entity_id
_entity_poly.type
_entity_poly.pdbx_seq_one_letter_code
_entity_poly.pdbx_strand_id
1 'polypeptide(L)' 'MSISFSSVTLRLPDGFQKLLEGLAWEVLRAQPTDVVAFAAQHFQKLLEQRE' A
#
# COMPACT_ATOMS: atom_id res chain seq x y z
N MET A 1 -13.72 14.94 30.06
CA MET A 1 -13.02 14.34 28.91
C MET A 1 -13.73 13.04 28.57
N SER A 2 -14.42 12.96 27.43
CA SER A 2 -15.11 11.74 27.00
C SER A 2 -14.17 10.93 26.10
N ILE A 3 -13.68 9.79 26.58
CA ILE A 3 -12.92 8.84 25.78
C ILE A 3 -13.94 7.88 25.18
N SER A 4 -14.20 8.01 23.88
CA SER A 4 -15.05 7.06 23.16
C SER A 4 -14.22 5.84 22.79
N PHE A 5 -14.46 4.73 23.49
CA PHE A 5 -13.99 3.40 23.07
C PHE A 5 -14.93 2.89 21.98
N SER A 6 -14.63 3.22 20.73
CA SER A 6 -15.17 2.46 19.60
C SER A 6 -14.38 1.15 19.52
N SER A 7 -15.03 0.01 19.70
CA SER A 7 -14.42 -1.32 19.51
C SER A 7 -14.13 -1.56 18.02
N VAL A 8 -13.16 -0.83 17.47
CA VAL A 8 -12.73 -0.97 16.08
C VAL A 8 -11.50 -1.86 16.09
N THR A 9 -11.69 -3.15 15.87
CA THR A 9 -10.60 -4.12 15.64
C THR A 9 -10.02 -4.03 14.22
N LEU A 10 -10.15 -2.89 13.54
CA LEU A 10 -9.44 -2.61 12.30
C LEU A 10 -8.07 -2.04 12.68
N ARG A 11 -7.13 -2.93 12.97
CA ARG A 11 -5.71 -2.59 13.10
C ARG A 11 -5.09 -2.68 11.70
N LEU A 12 -4.22 -1.73 11.38
CA LEU A 12 -3.42 -1.82 10.18
C LEU A 12 -2.49 -3.05 10.28
N PRO A 13 -2.45 -3.95 9.29
CA PRO A 13 -1.52 -5.06 9.31
C PRO A 13 -0.08 -4.57 9.36
N ASP A 14 0.77 -5.32 10.06
CA ASP A 14 2.20 -5.03 10.11
C ASP A 14 2.79 -5.00 8.69
N GLY A 15 3.60 -3.97 8.40
CA GLY A 15 4.23 -3.80 7.09
C GLY A 15 3.35 -3.20 5.99
N PHE A 16 2.04 -3.00 6.23
CA PHE A 16 1.16 -2.39 5.21
C PHE A 16 1.56 -0.95 4.87
N GLN A 17 1.97 -0.15 5.86
CA GLN A 17 2.47 1.20 5.62
C GLN A 17 3.71 1.19 4.73
N LYS A 18 4.65 0.28 5.00
CA LYS A 18 5.89 0.13 4.22
C LYS A 18 5.59 -0.32 2.78
N LEU A 19 4.57 -1.16 2.58
CA LEU A 19 4.10 -1.57 1.26
C LEU A 19 3.60 -0.37 0.45
N LEU A 20 2.75 0.47 1.05
CA LEU A 20 2.22 1.67 0.40
C LEU A 20 3.31 2.72 0.14
N GLU A 21 4.25 2.90 1.06
CA GLU A 21 5.40 3.76 0.83
C GLU A 21 6.22 3.29 -0.37
N GLY A 22 6.51 2.00 -0.47
CA GLY A 22 7.22 1.43 -1.63
C GLY A 22 6.51 1.71 -2.97
N LEU A 23 5.20 1.51 -3.02
CA LEU A 23 4.40 1.85 -4.20
C LEU A 23 4.48 3.35 -4.52
N ALA A 24 4.33 4.21 -3.51
CA ALA A 24 4.36 5.66 -3.70
C ALA A 24 5.70 6.13 -4.27
N TRP A 25 6.82 5.59 -3.79
CA TRP A 25 8.15 5.89 -4.34
C TRP A 25 8.29 5.46 -5.81
N GLU A 26 7.75 4.31 -6.17
CA GLU A 26 7.81 3.82 -7.56
C GLU A 26 6.92 4.62 -8.51
N VAL A 27 5.76 5.10 -8.03
CA VAL A 27 4.90 6.04 -8.78
C VAL A 27 5.63 7.36 -9.01
N LEU A 28 6.27 7.92 -7.98
CA LEU A 28 7.07 9.15 -8.11
C LEU A 28 8.24 8.98 -9.10
N ARG A 29 8.88 7.81 -9.10
CA ARG A 29 9.98 7.50 -10.02
C ARG A 29 9.51 7.37 -11.47
N ALA A 30 8.41 6.66 -11.71
CA ALA A 30 7.93 6.34 -13.04
C ALA A 30 7.04 7.44 -13.66
N GLN A 31 6.48 8.32 -12.83
CA GLN A 31 5.48 9.35 -13.21
C GLN A 31 4.43 8.82 -14.22
N PRO A 32 3.73 7.72 -13.89
CA PRO A 32 2.78 7.12 -14.82
C PRO A 32 1.52 7.98 -14.95
N THR A 33 0.95 7.99 -16.16
CA THR A 33 -0.35 8.66 -16.41
C THR A 33 -1.51 7.93 -15.71
N ASP A 34 -1.44 6.61 -15.62
CA ASP A 34 -2.40 5.77 -14.90
C ASP A 34 -1.74 5.09 -13.70
N VAL A 35 -1.99 5.65 -12.52
CA VAL A 35 -1.43 5.18 -11.25
C VAL A 35 -2.04 3.84 -10.84
N VAL A 36 -3.31 3.58 -11.16
CA VAL A 36 -4.02 2.36 -10.73
C VAL A 36 -3.52 1.16 -11.55
N ALA A 37 -3.41 1.32 -12.86
CA ALA A 37 -2.84 0.30 -13.73
C ALA A 37 -1.38 -0.01 -13.34
N PHE A 38 -0.59 1.04 -13.09
CA PHE A 38 0.80 0.88 -12.63
C PHE A 38 0.88 0.12 -11.30
N ALA A 39 0.03 0.45 -10.33
CA ALA A 39 0.02 -0.23 -9.04
C ALA A 39 -0.31 -1.73 -9.17
N ALA A 40 -1.30 -2.08 -10.00
CA ALA A 40 -1.64 -3.48 -10.26
C ALA A 40 -0.46 -4.24 -10.88
N GLN A 41 0.21 -3.66 -11.88
CA GLN A 41 1.41 -4.26 -12.49
C GLN A 41 2.57 -4.36 -11.49
N HIS A 42 2.76 -3.35 -10.65
CA HIS A 42 3.81 -3.35 -9.63
C HIS A 42 3.60 -4.48 -8.61
N PHE A 43 2.39 -4.64 -8.08
CA PHE A 43 2.08 -5.74 -7.16
C PHE A 43 2.17 -7.11 -7.82
N GLN A 44 1.75 -7.24 -9.08
CA GLN A 44 1.92 -8.48 -9.85
C GLN A 44 3.39 -8.88 -9.93
N LYS A 45 4.27 -7.93 -10.27
CA LYS A 45 5.71 -8.17 -10.35
C LYS A 45 6.32 -8.58 -9.00
N LEU A 46 5.87 -7.95 -7.90
CA LEU A 46 6.32 -8.32 -6.55
C LEU A 46 5.87 -9.73 -6.14
N LEU A 47 4.70 -10.18 -6.61
CA LEU A 47 4.23 -11.55 -6.40
C LEU A 47 5.08 -12.55 -7.20
N GLU A 48 5.34 -12.28 -8.47
CA GLU A 48 6.18 -13.14 -9.32
C GLU A 48 7.62 -13.28 -8.79
N GLN A 49 8.17 -12.23 -8.18
CA GLN A 49 9.50 -12.29 -7.56
C GLN A 49 9.56 -13.09 -6.26
N ARG A 50 8.40 -13.41 -5.67
CA ARG A 50 8.29 -14.14 -4.41
C ARG A 50 8.17 -15.65 -4.65
N GLU A 51 7.78 -16.08 -5.84
CA GLU A 51 7.74 -17.47 -6.30
C GLU A 51 9.09 -17.93 -6.86
#